data_AF-A0ABD2V3E6-F1
#
_entry.id   AF-A0ABD2V3E6-F1
#
_cell.length_a   1.000
_cell.length_b   1.000
_cell.length_c   1.000
_cell.angle_alpha   90.00
_cell.angle_beta   90.00
_cell.angle_gamma   90.00
#
_symmetry.space_group_name_H-M   'P 1'
#
loop_
_entity.id
_entity.type
_entity.pdbx_description
1 polymer ?
#
loop_
_entity_poly.entity_id
_entity_poly.type
_entity_poly.pdbx_seq_one_letter_code
_entity_poly.pdbx_strand_id
1 'polypeptide(L)'
;FSCRVDSVTRAVGFTCNEATKVMKKPAILYHYPCPDGAFAALAAHLYFSSLRIIPLYFPNTVYSPIRVEDLPLNQIDHVYLLDFVGPSGFVQQLKSKVERVVVLDHHKTAKELLGGGTSVTENVSKVIDMDRSGATIAYDYFKEKLITGNNNEAADSNALKIGEFDRVRRFFEYIEDRDLWRWKLPDSKAFSSGLDDRHIEYDVKLL
;
A
#
# COMPACT_ATOMS: atom_id res chain seq x y z
N PHE A 1 -73.52 5.78 7.76
CA PHE A 1 -73.40 6.35 6.42
C PHE A 1 -72.32 5.60 5.67
N SER A 2 -72.70 5.13 4.49
CA SER A 2 -72.05 4.10 3.68
C SER A 2 -71.06 4.70 2.67
N CYS A 3 -70.23 3.79 2.12
CA CYS A 3 -69.43 3.87 0.88
C CYS A 3 -68.03 4.49 1.01
N ARG A 4 -66.97 3.91 0.45
CA ARG A 4 -66.85 2.75 -0.46
C ARG A 4 -65.41 2.23 -0.40
N VAL A 5 -65.26 0.92 -0.50
CA VAL A 5 -64.01 0.23 -0.84
C VAL A 5 -63.91 0.27 -2.36
N ASP A 6 -62.81 0.80 -2.91
CA ASP A 6 -62.38 0.47 -4.26
C ASP A 6 -60.95 -0.05 -4.19
N SER A 7 -60.76 -1.13 -4.93
CA SER A 7 -59.67 -2.08 -4.88
C SER A 7 -58.50 -1.67 -5.78
N VAL A 8 -57.39 -2.39 -5.59
CA VAL A 8 -56.22 -2.47 -6.48
C VAL A 8 -55.24 -1.30 -6.34
N THR A 9 -54.14 -1.49 -5.60
CA THR A 9 -52.81 -1.72 -6.20
C THR A 9 -51.81 -2.10 -5.09
N ARG A 10 -51.16 -3.25 -5.31
CA ARG A 10 -49.96 -3.84 -4.67
C ARG A 10 -49.38 -3.15 -3.42
N ALA A 11 -49.34 -3.93 -2.34
CA ALA A 11 -48.31 -3.81 -1.31
C ALA A 11 -46.92 -3.81 -1.98
N VAL A 12 -46.26 -2.65 -2.00
CA VAL A 12 -44.82 -2.58 -2.18
C VAL A 12 -44.24 -2.80 -0.78
N GLY A 13 -43.98 -4.06 -0.48
CA GLY A 13 -43.07 -4.40 0.60
C GLY A 13 -41.73 -3.74 0.28
N PHE A 14 -41.38 -2.68 1.02
CA PHE A 14 -40.00 -2.23 1.08
C PHE A 14 -39.23 -3.32 1.83
N THR A 15 -38.70 -4.28 1.08
CA THR A 15 -37.66 -5.16 1.59
C THR A 15 -36.46 -4.28 1.93
N CYS A 16 -36.22 -4.08 3.23
CA CYS A 16 -34.94 -3.56 3.70
C CYS A 16 -33.88 -4.61 3.39
N ASN A 17 -33.34 -4.60 2.18
CA ASN A 17 -32.29 -5.52 1.77
C ASN A 17 -31.39 -4.91 0.69
N GLU A 18 -30.83 -3.75 1.01
CA GLU A 18 -29.53 -3.36 0.47
C GLU A 18 -28.62 -3.16 1.68
N ALA A 19 -27.93 -4.22 2.09
CA ALA A 19 -26.70 -4.04 2.85
C ALA A 19 -25.83 -3.10 2.00
N THR A 20 -25.66 -1.86 2.44
CA THR A 20 -24.77 -0.89 1.79
C THR A 20 -23.42 -1.57 1.63
N LYS A 21 -23.08 -1.99 0.40
CA LYS A 21 -21.81 -2.65 0.11
C LYS A 21 -20.71 -1.65 0.47
N VAL A 22 -20.03 -1.89 1.59
CA VAL A 22 -18.92 -1.04 2.02
C VAL A 22 -17.90 -1.04 0.89
N MET A 23 -17.63 0.14 0.34
CA MET A 23 -16.57 0.34 -0.63
C MET A 23 -15.25 0.01 0.06
N LYS A 24 -14.65 -1.12 -0.33
CA LYS A 24 -13.36 -1.55 0.19
C LYS A 24 -12.25 -0.63 -0.31
N LYS A 25 -11.18 -0.53 0.49
CA LYS A 25 -10.04 0.36 0.24
C LYS A 25 -8.73 -0.43 0.25
N PRO A 26 -7.71 0.03 -0.49
CA PRO A 26 -6.37 -0.49 -0.36
C PRO A 26 -5.83 -0.21 1.05
N ALA A 27 -5.04 -1.14 1.58
CA ALA A 27 -4.31 -1.00 2.82
C ALA A 27 -2.80 -1.01 2.55
N ILE A 28 -2.11 0.01 3.06
CA ILE A 28 -0.66 0.18 2.98
C ILE A 28 -0.10 -0.10 4.36
N LEU A 29 0.49 -1.28 4.51
CA LEU A 29 1.27 -1.62 5.69
C LEU A 29 2.73 -1.38 5.34
N TYR A 30 3.46 -0.70 6.22
CA TYR A 30 4.85 -0.35 5.97
C TYR A 30 5.72 -0.54 7.21
N HIS A 31 6.99 -0.86 7.02
CA HIS A 31 7.95 -0.99 8.11
C HIS A 31 8.17 0.35 8.81
N TYR A 32 8.11 0.34 10.15
CA TYR A 32 8.24 1.54 10.99
C TYR A 32 9.10 1.23 12.22
N PRO A 33 9.95 2.15 12.71
CA PRO A 33 10.13 3.56 12.32
C PRO A 33 11.22 3.81 11.26
N CYS A 34 11.38 2.91 10.28
CA CYS A 34 12.42 3.04 9.27
C CYS A 34 12.05 4.08 8.19
N PRO A 35 12.97 4.99 7.81
CA PRO A 35 12.79 5.83 6.63
C PRO A 35 12.55 5.04 5.34
N ASP A 36 13.10 3.83 5.20
CA ASP A 36 12.89 3.00 4.01
C ASP A 36 11.40 2.61 3.86
N GLY A 37 10.82 1.99 4.87
CA GLY A 37 9.38 1.73 4.93
C GLY A 37 8.50 2.98 4.81
N ALA A 38 8.87 4.10 5.43
CA ALA A 38 8.13 5.36 5.32
C ALA A 38 8.12 5.92 3.88
N PHE A 39 9.27 5.90 3.19
CA PHE A 39 9.34 6.33 1.79
C PHE A 39 8.68 5.32 0.84
N ALA A 40 8.68 4.03 1.18
CA ALA A 40 7.86 3.05 0.46
C ALA A 40 6.36 3.40 0.55
N ALA A 41 5.87 3.79 1.73
CA ALA A 41 4.51 4.28 1.91
C ALA A 41 4.24 5.60 1.15
N LEU A 42 5.24 6.49 1.02
CA LEU A 42 5.16 7.68 0.18
C LEU A 42 4.98 7.34 -1.31
N ALA A 43 5.68 6.32 -1.83
CA ALA A 43 5.47 5.87 -3.21
C ALA A 43 4.01 5.40 -3.44
N ALA A 44 3.46 4.65 -2.49
CA ALA A 44 2.05 4.27 -2.52
C ALA A 44 1.12 5.50 -2.47
N HIS A 45 1.44 6.49 -1.62
CA HIS A 45 0.69 7.73 -1.52
C HIS A 45 0.62 8.50 -2.84
N LEU A 46 1.74 8.63 -3.55
CA LEU A 46 1.78 9.31 -4.84
C LEU A 46 0.89 8.59 -5.86
N TYR A 47 0.96 7.26 -5.92
CA TYR A 47 0.12 6.46 -6.80
C TYR A 47 -1.38 6.62 -6.49
N PHE A 48 -1.80 6.38 -5.26
CA PHE A 48 -3.23 6.42 -4.92
C PHE A 48 -3.79 7.85 -4.98
N SER A 49 -3.00 8.87 -4.65
CA SER A 49 -3.39 10.27 -4.82
C SER A 49 -3.62 10.63 -6.29
N SER A 50 -2.78 10.10 -7.20
CA SER A 50 -2.96 10.29 -8.65
C SER A 50 -4.27 9.68 -9.17
N LEU A 51 -4.80 8.66 -8.46
CA LEU A 51 -6.09 8.01 -8.75
C LEU A 51 -7.25 8.56 -7.93
N ARG A 52 -7.01 9.55 -7.05
CA ARG A 52 -7.98 10.09 -6.09
C ARG A 52 -8.59 9.00 -5.18
N ILE A 53 -7.78 7.99 -4.83
CA ILE A 53 -8.13 6.92 -3.90
C ILE A 53 -7.47 7.24 -2.56
N ILE A 54 -8.22 7.07 -1.46
CA ILE A 54 -7.72 7.24 -0.10
C ILE A 54 -7.51 5.85 0.51
N PRO A 55 -6.27 5.35 0.56
CA PRO A 55 -5.98 4.07 1.18
C PRO A 55 -5.92 4.20 2.72
N LEU A 56 -5.96 3.05 3.40
CA LEU A 56 -5.71 2.94 4.83
C LEU A 56 -4.21 2.73 5.06
N TYR A 57 -3.61 3.43 6.02
CA TYR A 57 -2.18 3.31 6.34
C TYR A 57 -2.00 2.67 7.72
N PHE A 58 -1.03 1.76 7.80
CA PHE A 58 -0.74 1.02 9.01
C PHE A 58 0.78 0.90 9.23
N PRO A 59 1.37 1.67 10.15
CA PRO A 59 2.77 1.51 10.51
C PRO A 59 2.94 0.19 11.26
N ASN A 60 3.79 -0.68 10.72
CA ASN A 60 4.17 -1.95 11.34
C ASN A 60 5.45 -1.75 12.16
N THR A 61 5.27 -1.63 13.47
CA THR A 61 6.39 -1.44 14.41
C THR A 61 7.13 -2.76 14.67
N VAL A 62 8.44 -2.68 14.96
CA VAL A 62 9.24 -3.87 15.35
C VAL A 62 8.82 -4.42 16.72
N TYR A 63 8.44 -3.54 17.65
CA TYR A 63 8.17 -3.88 19.05
C TYR A 63 6.74 -4.38 19.28
N SER A 64 5.81 -3.97 18.42
CA SER A 64 4.42 -4.40 18.41
C SER A 64 3.97 -4.60 16.96
N PRO A 65 4.37 -5.72 16.31
CA PRO A 65 4.01 -6.01 14.94
C PRO A 65 2.49 -6.15 14.76
N ILE A 66 2.00 -5.73 13.59
CA ILE A 66 0.59 -5.86 13.23
C ILE A 66 0.23 -7.33 13.08
N ARG A 67 -0.91 -7.71 13.66
CA ARG A 67 -1.52 -9.02 13.43
C ARG A 67 -2.73 -8.86 12.53
N VAL A 68 -3.14 -9.96 11.90
CA VAL A 68 -4.24 -9.95 10.92
C VAL A 68 -5.57 -9.57 11.60
N GLU A 69 -5.74 -9.93 12.87
CA GLU A 69 -6.88 -9.56 13.70
C GLU A 69 -6.96 -8.06 14.03
N ASP A 70 -5.87 -7.32 13.91
CA ASP A 70 -5.83 -5.88 14.18
C ASP A 70 -6.29 -5.05 12.96
N LEU A 71 -6.52 -5.70 11.81
CA LEU A 71 -6.90 -5.06 10.55
C LEU A 71 -8.42 -5.11 10.29
N PRO A 72 -9.04 -4.02 9.80
CA PRO A 72 -10.44 -4.00 9.39
C PRO A 72 -10.64 -4.68 8.03
N LEU A 73 -10.39 -5.99 7.94
CA LEU A 73 -10.30 -6.73 6.68
C LEU A 73 -11.61 -6.75 5.86
N ASN A 74 -12.75 -6.54 6.51
CA ASN A 74 -14.03 -6.34 5.83
C ASN A 74 -14.09 -5.04 5.01
N GLN A 75 -13.22 -4.08 5.30
CA GLN A 75 -13.07 -2.80 4.60
C GLN A 75 -11.89 -2.80 3.62
N ILE A 76 -11.15 -3.91 3.49
CA ILE A 76 -9.92 -3.99 2.69
C ILE A 76 -10.10 -4.94 1.51
N ASP A 77 -9.68 -4.49 0.32
CA ASP A 77 -9.63 -5.30 -0.91
C ASP A 77 -8.19 -5.71 -1.25
N HIS A 78 -7.25 -4.78 -1.23
CA HIS A 78 -5.85 -4.97 -1.58
C HIS A 78 -4.96 -4.64 -0.38
N VAL A 79 -4.03 -5.52 -0.05
CA VAL A 79 -3.01 -5.27 0.98
C VAL A 79 -1.64 -5.14 0.32
N TYR A 80 -0.95 -4.06 0.62
CA TYR A 80 0.44 -3.82 0.24
C TYR A 80 1.31 -3.93 1.50
N LEU A 81 2.25 -4.86 1.50
CA LEU A 81 3.27 -5.00 2.52
C LEU A 81 4.56 -4.39 1.97
N LEU A 82 5.00 -3.29 2.57
CA LEU A 82 6.10 -2.47 2.08
C LEU A 82 7.28 -2.51 3.05
N ASP A 83 8.43 -2.96 2.58
CA ASP A 83 9.65 -3.13 3.38
C ASP A 83 9.53 -4.18 4.50
N PHE A 84 8.55 -5.09 4.38
CA PHE A 84 8.43 -6.26 5.25
C PHE A 84 7.45 -7.29 4.67
N VAL A 85 7.52 -8.54 5.15
CA VAL A 85 6.59 -9.64 4.81
C VAL A 85 5.71 -10.09 6.00
N GLY A 86 6.07 -9.70 7.22
CA GLY A 86 5.43 -10.14 8.47
C GLY A 86 5.92 -11.51 8.95
N PRO A 87 5.41 -12.00 10.09
CA PRO A 87 5.79 -13.31 10.63
C PRO A 87 5.30 -14.46 9.74
N SER A 88 5.84 -15.67 9.96
CA SER A 88 5.40 -16.87 9.26
C SER A 88 3.88 -17.06 9.37
N GLY A 89 3.21 -17.32 8.24
CA GLY A 89 1.75 -17.47 8.17
C GLY A 89 0.98 -16.15 8.00
N PHE A 90 1.61 -14.97 8.15
CA PHE A 90 0.93 -13.68 8.04
C PHE A 90 0.34 -13.46 6.63
N VAL A 91 1.15 -13.64 5.59
CA VAL A 91 0.72 -13.52 4.19
C VAL A 91 -0.39 -14.52 3.85
N GLN A 92 -0.31 -15.75 4.35
CA GLN A 92 -1.32 -16.79 4.13
C GLN A 92 -2.66 -16.44 4.77
N GLN A 93 -2.63 -15.85 5.98
CA GLN A 93 -3.84 -15.37 6.66
C GLN A 93 -4.46 -14.15 5.98
N LEU A 94 -3.64 -13.24 5.43
CA LEU A 94 -4.13 -12.10 4.67
C LEU A 94 -4.81 -12.56 3.38
N LYS A 95 -4.14 -13.43 2.59
CA LYS A 95 -4.65 -13.84 1.28
C LYS A 95 -6.01 -14.54 1.35
N SER A 96 -6.35 -15.18 2.47
CA SER A 96 -7.66 -15.84 2.62
C SER A 96 -8.80 -14.86 2.91
N LYS A 97 -8.49 -13.58 3.17
CA LYS A 97 -9.44 -12.56 3.61
C LYS A 97 -9.53 -11.34 2.69
N VAL A 98 -8.58 -11.17 1.76
CA VAL A 98 -8.51 -10.03 0.84
C VAL A 98 -8.33 -10.47 -0.62
N GLU A 99 -8.64 -9.59 -1.57
CA GLU A 99 -8.61 -9.87 -3.01
C GLU A 99 -7.19 -9.93 -3.57
N ARG A 100 -6.23 -9.21 -2.95
CA ARG A 100 -4.82 -9.20 -3.36
C ARG A 100 -3.90 -8.94 -2.19
N VAL A 101 -2.78 -9.63 -2.14
CA VAL A 101 -1.62 -9.25 -1.31
C VAL A 101 -0.44 -8.96 -2.21
N VAL A 102 0.19 -7.81 -2.04
CA VAL A 102 1.40 -7.39 -2.75
C VAL A 102 2.52 -7.23 -1.74
N VAL A 103 3.63 -7.94 -1.92
CA VAL A 103 4.82 -7.84 -1.04
C VAL A 103 5.96 -7.18 -1.81
N LEU A 104 6.42 -6.03 -1.33
CA LEU A 104 7.55 -5.29 -1.90
C LEU A 104 8.62 -5.20 -0.81
N ASP A 105 9.67 -6.00 -0.92
CA ASP A 105 10.61 -6.21 0.18
C ASP A 105 12.02 -6.52 -0.33
N HIS A 106 13.02 -6.24 0.48
CA HIS A 106 14.43 -6.48 0.21
C HIS A 106 15.12 -7.28 1.33
N HIS A 107 14.38 -7.68 2.37
CA HIS A 107 14.94 -8.45 3.48
C HIS A 107 15.21 -9.92 3.11
N LYS A 108 16.28 -10.48 3.68
CA LYS A 108 16.62 -11.92 3.55
C LYS A 108 15.47 -12.81 4.04
N THR A 109 14.81 -12.41 5.13
CA THR A 109 13.64 -13.11 5.69
C THR A 109 12.51 -13.23 4.67
N ALA A 110 12.28 -12.20 3.85
CA ALA A 110 11.29 -12.24 2.79
C ALA A 110 11.66 -13.23 1.70
N LYS A 111 12.93 -13.27 1.31
CA LYS A 111 13.47 -14.25 0.37
C LYS A 111 13.35 -15.68 0.91
N GLU A 112 13.56 -15.91 2.20
CA GLU A 112 13.43 -17.23 2.81
C GLU A 112 11.96 -17.67 2.91
N LEU A 113 11.09 -16.81 3.42
CA LEU A 113 9.67 -17.12 3.62
C LEU A 113 8.91 -17.25 2.29
N LEU A 114 9.30 -16.51 1.26
CA LEU A 114 8.59 -16.47 -0.01
C LEU A 114 9.36 -17.12 -1.17
N GLY A 115 10.68 -17.31 -1.08
CA GLY A 115 11.49 -17.90 -2.15
C GLY A 115 11.48 -19.43 -2.19
N GLY A 116 11.14 -20.09 -1.08
CA GLY A 116 11.20 -21.55 -0.92
C GLY A 116 10.12 -22.40 -1.61
N GLY A 117 9.42 -21.89 -2.62
CA GLY A 117 8.50 -22.71 -3.42
C GLY A 117 7.05 -22.80 -2.94
N THR A 118 6.60 -21.93 -2.04
CA THR A 118 5.16 -21.65 -1.97
C THR A 118 4.76 -20.95 -3.26
N SER A 119 4.12 -21.72 -4.14
CA SER A 119 3.43 -21.28 -5.34
C SER A 119 2.88 -19.87 -5.11
N VAL A 120 3.31 -18.93 -5.95
CA VAL A 120 2.66 -17.62 -6.09
C VAL A 120 1.19 -17.93 -6.38
N THR A 121 0.36 -17.95 -5.34
CA THR A 121 -1.05 -18.27 -5.50
C THR A 121 -1.73 -17.13 -6.22
N GLU A 122 -2.86 -17.38 -6.89
CA GLU A 122 -3.52 -16.44 -7.81
C GLU A 122 -3.68 -15.00 -7.29
N ASN A 123 -3.79 -14.79 -5.97
CA ASN A 123 -3.96 -13.47 -5.35
C ASN A 123 -2.76 -12.89 -4.58
N VAL A 124 -1.57 -13.48 -4.68
CA VAL A 124 -0.35 -12.92 -4.05
C VAL A 124 0.67 -12.58 -5.12
N SER A 125 1.12 -11.33 -5.18
CA SER A 125 2.25 -10.89 -6.01
C SER A 125 3.40 -10.41 -5.13
N LYS A 126 4.64 -10.60 -5.57
CA LYS A 126 5.81 -10.16 -4.80
C LYS A 126 6.92 -9.62 -5.71
N VAL A 127 7.64 -8.62 -5.20
CA VAL A 127 8.91 -8.15 -5.75
C VAL A 127 9.90 -8.20 -4.60
N ILE A 128 10.82 -9.16 -4.69
CA ILE A 128 11.90 -9.33 -3.71
C ILE A 128 13.22 -9.03 -4.41
N ASP A 129 13.89 -7.96 -4.01
CA ASP A 129 15.12 -7.50 -4.64
C ASP A 129 16.14 -7.07 -3.59
N MET A 130 17.23 -7.82 -3.49
CA MET A 130 18.26 -7.60 -2.47
C MET A 130 19.22 -6.45 -2.84
N ASP A 131 19.15 -5.95 -4.07
CA ASP A 131 20.04 -4.90 -4.59
C ASP A 131 19.38 -3.51 -4.58
N ARG A 132 18.15 -3.40 -4.09
CA ARG A 132 17.41 -2.15 -3.92
C ARG A 132 16.83 -2.04 -2.52
N SER A 133 16.54 -0.83 -2.09
CA SER A 133 15.79 -0.58 -0.84
C SER A 133 14.30 -0.83 -1.02
N GLY A 134 13.56 -1.08 0.06
CA GLY A 134 12.11 -1.20 0.04
C GLY A 134 11.42 0.03 -0.56
N ALA A 135 11.94 1.23 -0.29
CA ALA A 135 11.47 2.48 -0.86
C ALA A 135 11.61 2.51 -2.39
N THR A 136 12.80 2.15 -2.93
CA THR A 136 13.01 2.14 -4.39
C THR A 136 12.18 1.07 -5.08
N ILE A 137 12.05 -0.12 -4.48
CA ILE A 137 11.19 -1.19 -5.01
C ILE A 137 9.74 -0.69 -5.10
N ALA A 138 9.23 -0.06 -4.05
CA ALA A 138 7.88 0.51 -4.04
C ALA A 138 7.74 1.64 -5.06
N TYR A 139 8.71 2.54 -5.17
CA TYR A 139 8.73 3.62 -6.16
C TYR A 139 8.57 3.07 -7.58
N ASP A 140 9.43 2.13 -7.98
CA ASP A 140 9.42 1.58 -9.34
C ASP A 140 8.11 0.82 -9.61
N TYR A 141 7.66 0.00 -8.64
CA TYR A 141 6.41 -0.75 -8.75
C TYR A 141 5.19 0.16 -8.95
N PHE A 142 5.03 1.19 -8.12
CA PHE A 142 3.87 2.08 -8.18
C PHE A 142 3.91 3.00 -9.41
N LYS A 143 5.10 3.43 -9.82
CA LYS A 143 5.29 4.19 -11.07
C LYS A 143 4.93 3.35 -12.29
N GLU A 144 5.39 2.11 -12.37
CA GLU A 144 5.03 1.19 -13.46
C GLU A 144 3.53 0.88 -13.46
N LYS A 145 2.94 0.68 -12.28
CA LYS A 145 1.49 0.47 -12.12
C LYS A 145 0.67 1.66 -12.61
N LEU A 146 1.17 2.87 -12.43
CA LEU A 146 0.55 4.09 -12.96
C LEU A 146 0.64 4.14 -14.49
N ILE A 147 1.82 3.88 -15.05
CA ILE A 147 2.05 3.89 -16.51
C ILE A 147 1.15 2.87 -17.21
N THR A 148 1.08 1.65 -16.67
CA THR A 148 0.31 0.55 -17.28
C THR A 148 -1.20 0.66 -17.04
N GLY A 149 -1.62 1.34 -15.96
CA GLY A 149 -3.03 1.53 -15.63
C GLY A 149 -3.73 2.68 -16.38
N ASN A 150 -2.96 3.61 -16.96
CA ASN A 150 -3.48 4.89 -17.45
C ASN A 150 -3.80 4.92 -18.96
N ASN A 151 -4.01 3.75 -19.59
CA ASN A 151 -4.25 3.64 -21.04
C ASN A 151 -5.49 4.41 -21.56
N ASN A 152 -6.37 4.88 -20.66
CA ASN A 152 -7.62 5.56 -21.00
C ASN A 152 -7.65 7.06 -20.60
N GLU A 153 -6.56 7.63 -20.06
CA GLU A 153 -6.50 9.04 -19.67
C GLU A 153 -5.84 9.94 -20.74
N ALA A 154 -6.16 11.23 -20.72
CA ALA A 154 -5.53 12.23 -21.58
C ALA A 154 -4.01 12.27 -21.33
N ALA A 155 -3.23 12.33 -22.41
CA ALA A 155 -1.77 12.27 -22.35
C ALA A 155 -1.15 13.30 -21.38
N ASP A 156 -1.70 14.52 -21.33
CA ASP A 156 -1.21 15.60 -20.46
C ASP A 156 -1.42 15.30 -18.97
N SER A 157 -2.55 14.67 -18.60
CA SER A 157 -2.81 14.22 -17.21
C SER A 157 -1.80 13.16 -16.80
N ASN A 158 -1.49 12.23 -17.70
CA ASN A 158 -0.53 11.16 -17.45
C ASN A 158 0.89 11.70 -17.28
N ALA A 159 1.31 12.63 -18.13
CA ALA A 159 2.61 13.27 -18.04
C ALA A 159 2.80 13.99 -16.69
N LEU A 160 1.77 14.70 -16.21
CA LEU A 160 1.81 15.38 -14.91
C LEU A 160 1.96 14.39 -13.75
N LYS A 161 1.16 13.31 -13.72
CA LYS A 161 1.21 12.30 -12.66
C LYS A 161 2.56 11.57 -12.61
N ILE A 162 3.13 11.26 -13.78
CA ILE A 162 4.46 10.66 -13.89
C ILE A 162 5.55 11.66 -13.47
N GLY A 163 5.40 12.93 -13.85
CA GLY A 163 6.31 14.01 -13.46
C GLY A 163 6.42 14.20 -11.94
N GLU A 164 5.35 13.96 -11.19
CA GLU A 164 5.40 13.99 -9.71
C GLU A 164 6.28 12.88 -9.12
N PHE A 165 6.27 11.67 -9.71
CA PHE A 165 7.22 10.62 -9.34
C PHE A 165 8.66 11.06 -9.65
N ASP A 166 8.89 11.56 -10.86
CA ASP A 166 10.23 11.98 -11.29
C ASP A 166 10.81 13.10 -10.44
N ARG A 167 9.96 14.04 -10.00
CA ARG A 167 10.34 15.14 -9.10
C ARG A 167 10.91 14.64 -7.77
N VAL A 168 10.38 13.53 -7.22
CA VAL A 168 10.80 13.01 -5.91
C VAL A 168 11.84 11.89 -6.01
N ARG A 169 12.19 11.43 -7.22
CA ARG A 169 13.12 10.31 -7.45
C ARG A 169 14.41 10.43 -6.64
N ARG A 170 14.98 11.63 -6.56
CA ARG A 170 16.23 11.86 -5.82
C ARG A 170 16.15 11.48 -4.34
N PHE A 171 14.99 11.67 -3.71
CA PHE A 171 14.83 11.29 -2.30
C PHE A 171 14.89 9.77 -2.13
N PHE A 172 14.23 9.01 -3.00
CA PHE A 172 14.29 7.55 -2.99
C PHE A 172 15.71 7.03 -3.21
N GLU A 173 16.46 7.65 -4.12
CA GLU A 173 17.88 7.32 -4.34
C GLU A 173 18.74 7.56 -3.10
N TYR A 174 18.52 8.66 -2.38
CA TYR A 174 19.24 8.94 -1.13
C TYR A 174 18.85 7.98 0.01
N ILE A 175 17.57 7.61 0.09
CA ILE A 175 17.10 6.60 1.05
C ILE A 175 17.75 5.25 0.76
N GLU A 176 17.81 4.82 -0.51
CA GLU A 176 18.49 3.58 -0.89
C GLU A 176 19.99 3.60 -0.59
N ASP A 177 20.66 4.71 -0.90
CA ASP A 177 22.10 4.84 -0.69
C ASP A 177 22.47 4.75 0.80
N ARG A 178 21.58 5.25 1.68
CA ARG A 178 21.66 5.09 3.13
C ARG A 178 21.34 3.68 3.58
N ASP A 179 20.20 3.15 3.16
CA ASP A 179 19.67 1.84 3.58
C ASP A 179 20.65 0.70 3.25
N LEU A 180 21.25 0.75 2.07
CA LEU A 180 22.22 -0.24 1.61
C LEU A 180 23.68 0.10 2.00
N TRP A 181 23.90 1.15 2.80
CA TRP A 181 25.21 1.61 3.26
C TRP A 181 26.22 1.86 2.12
N ARG A 182 25.73 2.31 0.96
CA ARG A 182 26.52 2.47 -0.27
C ARG A 182 27.31 3.77 -0.29
N TRP A 183 26.68 4.87 0.13
CA TRP A 183 27.27 6.21 0.16
C TRP A 183 27.91 6.66 -1.16
N LYS A 184 27.31 6.27 -2.29
CA LYS A 184 27.81 6.57 -3.63
C LYS A 184 27.36 7.93 -4.14
N LEU A 185 26.24 8.45 -3.61
CA LEU A 185 25.65 9.68 -4.10
C LEU A 185 26.21 10.89 -3.35
N PRO A 186 26.45 12.03 -4.04
CA PRO A 186 26.87 13.25 -3.38
C PRO A 186 25.79 13.67 -2.38
N ASP A 187 26.24 14.11 -1.21
CA ASP A 187 25.42 14.64 -0.11
C ASP A 187 24.41 13.67 0.52
N SER A 188 24.37 12.39 0.12
CA SER A 188 23.41 11.42 0.69
C SER A 188 23.59 11.23 2.19
N LYS A 189 24.84 11.29 2.69
CA LYS A 189 25.15 11.30 4.13
C LYS A 189 24.59 12.53 4.84
N ALA A 190 24.79 13.71 4.27
CA ALA A 190 24.32 14.97 4.84
C ALA A 190 22.78 15.02 4.84
N PHE A 191 22.15 14.59 3.75
CA PHE A 191 20.71 14.43 3.66
C PHE A 191 20.17 13.48 4.72
N SER A 192 20.77 12.30 4.87
CA SER A 192 20.38 11.29 5.85
C SER A 192 20.49 11.82 7.28
N SER A 193 21.61 12.46 7.61
CA SER A 193 21.82 13.10 8.92
C SER A 193 20.77 14.18 9.17
N GLY A 194 20.50 15.03 8.18
CA GLY A 194 19.48 16.06 8.32
C GLY A 194 18.08 15.47 8.50
N LEU A 195 17.76 14.37 7.83
CA LEU A 195 16.48 13.67 8.00
C LEU A 195 16.34 13.12 9.43
N ASP A 196 17.40 12.51 9.96
CA ASP A 196 17.44 11.96 11.31
C ASP A 196 17.29 13.07 12.38
N ASP A 197 17.97 14.21 12.21
CA ASP A 197 17.92 15.36 13.12
C ASP A 197 16.55 16.05 13.17
N ARG A 198 15.71 15.88 12.14
CA ARG A 198 14.36 16.45 12.13
C ARG A 198 13.39 15.74 13.05
N HIS A 199 13.72 14.54 13.52
CA HIS A 199 12.82 13.70 14.33
C HIS A 199 11.41 13.61 13.73
N ILE A 200 11.34 13.42 12.40
CA ILE A 200 10.06 13.29 11.70
C ILE A 200 9.38 12.01 12.15
N GLU A 201 8.13 12.17 12.59
CA GLU A 201 7.26 11.05 12.93
C GLU A 201 6.61 10.51 11.65
N TYR A 202 6.76 9.20 11.41
CA TYR A 202 6.19 8.50 10.27
C TYR A 202 4.96 7.68 10.63
N ASP A 203 4.52 7.69 11.90
CA ASP A 203 3.24 7.10 12.29
C ASP A 203 2.09 8.02 11.88
N VAL A 204 1.36 7.61 10.84
CA VAL A 204 0.16 8.30 10.34
C VAL A 204 -0.96 8.43 11.37
N LYS A 205 -0.92 7.69 12.48
CA LYS A 205 -1.91 7.77 13.56
C LYS A 205 -1.62 8.90 14.55
N LEU A 206 -0.41 9.47 14.50
CA LEU A 206 0.02 10.58 15.34
C LEU A 206 -0.14 11.95 14.65
N LEU A 207 -0.59 11.96 13.39
CA LEU A 207 -0.88 13.14 12.57
C LEU A 207 -2.38 13.45 12.55
#